data_AF-A0A9W8KYF1-F1
#
_entry.id   AF-A0A9W8KYF1-F1
#
_cell.length_a   1.000
_cell.length_b   1.000
_cell.length_c   1.000
_cell.angle_alpha   90.00
_cell.angle_beta   90.00
_cell.angle_gamma   90.00
#
_symmetry.space_group_name_H-M   'P 1'
#
loop_
_entity.id
_entity.type
_entity.pdbx_description
1 polymer ?
#
loop_
_entity_poly.entity_id
_entity_poly.type
_entity_poly.pdbx_seq_one_letter_code
_entity_poly.pdbx_strand_id
1 'polypeptide(L)'
;MAAGKCGTQTCSKNTPCCVSGYCNNDAMYCMPMNCEPENSYSTSSCWNTAHCVKDSVQFSSSSSFAQIADYNGDPSTAAFVSQFQPSNAKLNNGELQLQLVKQSDGTGFGATVINTRAIQYGTVTTVMRSGCLSGGVVSSFIIRNNNVGDEIDFEFVGADKSTVQSNYYWHNQLDYTKMVKSPQVSDTTTNFHTYQIQWTPDQIVWSVNGNAFRTVKRSDTWDSSVNAYKYPDSEAYISYSIWDGGSGAEGTSSWAGGAINWGAGSFLASVKSIDIDCYYKGNDTTYVPPNGSSSSSSSSGDDDQSGDKSDDKSDKSDNSEEGSQSGDDDSSDDSANGSTTNGEDSDSADADSEGLSSVDEQSGDESSGGRSTSKEKSSESSGAGSVIASFGAVFTALIGAYLF
;
A
#
# COMPACT_ATOMS: atom_id res chain seq x y z
N MET A 1 -17.92 19.67 -12.10
CA MET A 1 -18.12 19.62 -13.57
C MET A 1 -18.45 18.17 -13.93
N ALA A 2 -19.31 17.92 -14.92
CA ALA A 2 -19.78 16.55 -15.20
C ALA A 2 -18.61 15.67 -15.69
N ALA A 3 -18.37 14.56 -14.99
CA ALA A 3 -17.40 13.55 -15.41
C ALA A 3 -17.74 13.05 -16.82
N GLY A 4 -16.79 13.15 -17.75
CA GLY A 4 -16.92 12.51 -19.06
C GLY A 4 -16.88 10.99 -18.92
N LYS A 5 -17.46 10.24 -19.84
CA LYS A 5 -17.29 8.77 -19.86
C LYS A 5 -15.98 8.40 -20.58
N CYS A 6 -15.22 7.45 -20.05
CA CYS A 6 -14.09 6.81 -20.73
C CYS A 6 -14.30 5.31 -20.99
N GLY A 7 -13.39 4.69 -21.74
CA GLY A 7 -13.45 3.30 -22.20
C GLY A 7 -13.65 3.21 -23.72
N THR A 8 -14.87 3.47 -24.21
CA THR A 8 -15.12 3.57 -25.67
C THR A 8 -14.88 4.97 -26.24
N GLN A 9 -14.64 5.95 -25.37
CA GLN A 9 -14.36 7.34 -25.71
C GLN A 9 -13.12 7.76 -24.91
N THR A 10 -12.25 8.56 -25.52
CA THR A 10 -11.10 9.14 -24.84
C THR A 10 -11.54 10.31 -23.97
N CYS A 11 -10.96 10.44 -22.77
CA CYS A 11 -11.16 11.60 -21.93
C CYS A 11 -10.80 12.92 -22.63
N SER A 12 -11.23 14.05 -22.08
CA SER A 12 -10.90 15.38 -22.63
C SER A 12 -9.61 15.92 -22.03
N LYS A 13 -8.95 16.87 -22.72
CA LYS A 13 -7.76 17.56 -22.17
C LYS A 13 -8.00 18.22 -20.79
N ASN A 14 -9.23 18.63 -20.49
CA ASN A 14 -9.58 19.31 -19.23
C ASN A 14 -9.88 18.32 -18.08
N THR A 15 -10.22 17.08 -18.41
CA THR A 15 -10.52 16.00 -17.47
C THR A 15 -9.76 14.75 -17.93
N PRO A 16 -8.42 14.78 -17.92
CA PRO A 16 -7.63 13.88 -18.76
C PRO A 16 -7.51 12.47 -18.20
N CYS A 17 -7.75 12.26 -16.90
CA CYS A 17 -7.51 11.00 -16.22
C CYS A 17 -8.78 10.17 -16.15
N CYS A 18 -8.70 8.92 -16.63
CA CYS A 18 -9.79 7.96 -16.59
C CYS A 18 -9.68 7.05 -15.36
N VAL A 19 -10.80 6.81 -14.68
CA VAL A 19 -10.95 5.76 -13.66
C VAL A 19 -12.33 5.13 -13.79
N SER A 20 -12.39 3.81 -13.95
CA SER A 20 -13.65 3.04 -13.97
C SER A 20 -14.69 3.61 -14.94
N GLY A 21 -14.25 4.09 -16.11
CA GLY A 21 -15.13 4.66 -17.12
C GLY A 21 -15.56 6.11 -16.88
N TYR A 22 -14.96 6.83 -15.92
CA TYR A 22 -15.20 8.24 -15.67
C TYR A 22 -13.91 9.08 -15.83
N CYS A 23 -14.05 10.28 -16.38
CA CYS A 23 -12.95 11.21 -16.63
C CYS A 23 -12.96 12.37 -15.64
N ASN A 24 -11.82 12.65 -15.01
CA ASN A 24 -11.62 13.85 -14.19
C ASN A 24 -10.15 14.34 -14.21
N ASN A 25 -9.84 15.41 -13.48
CA ASN A 25 -8.47 15.94 -13.35
C ASN A 25 -7.94 15.97 -11.90
N ASP A 26 -8.77 15.56 -10.94
CA ASP A 26 -8.46 15.54 -9.51
C ASP A 26 -7.52 14.37 -9.16
N ALA A 27 -6.87 14.43 -7.99
CA ALA A 27 -5.97 13.37 -7.50
C ALA A 27 -6.62 11.99 -7.47
N MET A 28 -7.89 11.91 -7.10
CA MET A 28 -8.66 10.66 -7.10
C MET A 28 -8.65 9.96 -8.45
N TYR A 29 -8.54 10.72 -9.54
CA TYR A 29 -8.51 10.18 -10.89
C TYR A 29 -7.10 10.05 -11.44
N CYS A 30 -6.22 11.00 -11.13
CA CYS A 30 -4.92 11.09 -11.78
C CYS A 30 -3.80 10.33 -11.08
N MET A 31 -3.96 9.92 -9.82
CA MET A 31 -2.94 9.13 -9.13
C MET A 31 -2.67 7.81 -9.87
N PRO A 32 -1.41 7.36 -9.96
CA PRO A 32 -1.01 6.19 -10.77
C PRO A 32 -1.75 4.90 -10.37
N MET A 33 -2.12 4.76 -9.10
CA MET A 33 -2.85 3.61 -8.57
C MET A 33 -4.31 3.50 -9.03
N ASN A 34 -4.91 4.60 -9.50
CA ASN A 34 -6.32 4.66 -9.90
C ASN A 34 -6.45 4.86 -11.41
N CYS A 35 -5.55 5.65 -11.98
CA CYS A 35 -5.64 6.14 -13.35
C CYS A 35 -5.39 5.04 -14.38
N GLU A 36 -6.27 4.92 -15.36
CA GLU A 36 -6.17 3.99 -16.49
C GLU A 36 -5.53 4.72 -17.70
N PRO A 37 -4.23 4.53 -17.99
CA PRO A 37 -3.53 5.33 -19.01
C PRO A 37 -4.07 5.11 -20.42
N GLU A 38 -4.49 3.89 -20.74
CA GLU A 38 -5.02 3.51 -22.05
C GLU A 38 -6.40 4.12 -22.33
N ASN A 39 -7.19 4.38 -21.28
CA ASN A 39 -8.54 4.94 -21.38
C ASN A 39 -8.58 6.46 -21.12
N SER A 40 -7.43 7.05 -20.79
CA SER A 40 -7.26 8.48 -20.52
C SER A 40 -7.16 9.31 -21.82
N TYR A 41 -7.04 10.63 -21.70
CA TYR A 41 -6.90 11.53 -22.87
C TYR A 41 -5.64 11.23 -23.68
N SER A 42 -4.57 10.85 -22.98
CA SER A 42 -3.32 10.32 -23.52
C SER A 42 -2.72 9.32 -22.53
N THR A 43 -1.78 8.49 -22.98
CA THR A 43 -1.02 7.58 -22.11
C THR A 43 -0.19 8.30 -21.04
N SER A 44 0.02 9.61 -21.19
CA SER A 44 0.74 10.48 -20.25
C SER A 44 -0.19 11.34 -19.38
N SER A 45 -1.50 11.04 -19.35
CA SER A 45 -2.46 11.82 -18.57
C SER A 45 -2.42 11.47 -17.09
N CYS A 46 -2.15 10.21 -16.76
CA CYS A 46 -1.92 9.78 -15.40
C CYS A 46 -0.66 10.42 -14.84
N TRP A 47 -0.66 10.71 -13.55
CA TRP A 47 0.54 11.19 -12.87
C TRP A 47 1.63 10.13 -12.91
N ASN A 48 2.88 10.59 -12.88
CA ASN A 48 4.03 9.69 -12.80
C ASN A 48 4.03 9.00 -11.43
N THR A 49 4.44 7.73 -11.41
CA THR A 49 4.68 7.01 -10.18
C THR A 49 5.86 7.62 -9.43
N ALA A 50 5.61 8.14 -8.22
CA ALA A 50 6.67 8.44 -7.29
C ALA A 50 7.15 7.12 -6.67
N HIS A 51 8.43 6.81 -6.79
CA HIS A 51 8.97 5.57 -6.24
C HIS A 51 9.38 5.72 -4.77
N CYS A 52 9.62 4.56 -4.16
CA CYS A 52 9.97 4.39 -2.77
C CYS A 52 11.22 5.21 -2.41
N VAL A 53 11.11 5.92 -1.28
CA VAL A 53 12.25 6.53 -0.60
C VAL A 53 12.25 6.02 0.83
N LYS A 54 13.43 5.91 1.44
CA LYS A 54 13.52 5.55 2.85
C LYS A 54 12.83 6.64 3.66
N ASP A 55 11.85 6.26 4.46
CA ASP A 55 11.01 7.21 5.18
C ASP A 55 10.63 6.68 6.58
N SER A 56 10.46 7.59 7.51
CA SER A 56 9.95 7.32 8.87
C SER A 56 8.85 8.33 9.15
N VAL A 57 7.61 7.91 8.95
CA VAL A 57 6.44 8.77 9.10
C VAL A 57 5.92 8.65 10.51
N GLN A 58 5.88 9.77 11.21
CA GLN A 58 5.16 9.93 12.46
C GLN A 58 3.83 10.64 12.16
N PHE A 59 2.71 10.03 12.51
CA PHE A 59 1.37 10.59 12.26
C PHE A 59 0.98 11.74 13.21
N SER A 60 1.98 12.48 13.67
CA SER A 60 1.87 13.73 14.42
C SER A 60 2.13 14.98 13.57
N SER A 61 2.71 14.82 12.36
CA SER A 61 2.97 15.92 11.43
C SER A 61 1.81 16.15 10.47
N SER A 62 1.55 17.41 10.09
CA SER A 62 0.56 17.73 9.04
C SER A 62 0.92 17.19 7.66
N SER A 63 2.20 16.93 7.38
CA SER A 63 2.65 16.32 6.11
C SER A 63 2.53 14.79 6.08
N SER A 64 2.11 14.15 7.18
CA SER A 64 1.98 12.69 7.24
C SER A 64 0.72 12.18 6.54
N PHE A 65 -0.32 13.01 6.45
CA PHE A 65 -1.61 12.64 5.89
C PHE A 65 -2.31 13.86 5.30
N ALA A 66 -2.85 13.71 4.09
CA ALA A 66 -3.78 14.65 3.49
C ALA A 66 -5.08 13.96 3.08
N GLN A 67 -6.15 14.75 2.98
CA GLN A 67 -7.32 14.28 2.25
C GLN A 67 -7.02 14.26 0.75
N ILE A 68 -7.59 13.31 0.01
CA ILE A 68 -7.34 13.20 -1.44
C ILE A 68 -7.73 14.46 -2.23
N ALA A 69 -8.74 15.20 -1.77
CA ALA A 69 -9.15 16.45 -2.39
C ALA A 69 -8.09 17.58 -2.24
N ASP A 70 -7.24 17.49 -1.22
CA ASP A 70 -6.19 18.46 -0.93
C ASP A 70 -4.83 18.04 -1.49
N TYR A 71 -4.73 16.82 -2.03
CA TYR A 71 -3.48 16.29 -2.58
C TYR A 71 -3.26 16.75 -4.02
N ASN A 72 -2.07 17.29 -4.31
CA ASN A 72 -1.70 17.81 -5.62
C ASN A 72 -0.78 16.84 -6.41
N GLY A 73 -0.58 15.63 -5.90
CA GLY A 73 0.32 14.63 -6.46
C GLY A 73 1.77 14.72 -5.99
N ASP A 74 2.16 15.77 -5.25
CA ASP A 74 3.51 15.89 -4.72
C ASP A 74 3.67 15.05 -3.43
N PRO A 75 4.41 13.92 -3.47
CA PRO A 75 4.58 13.05 -2.32
C PRO A 75 5.34 13.70 -1.16
N SER A 76 5.96 14.87 -1.34
CA SER A 76 6.57 15.64 -0.24
C SER A 76 5.54 16.40 0.62
N THR A 77 4.34 16.63 0.10
CA THR A 77 3.26 17.35 0.79
C THR A 77 2.42 16.44 1.69
N ALA A 78 2.35 15.16 1.35
CA ALA A 78 1.62 14.14 2.09
C ALA A 78 2.25 12.76 1.88
N ALA A 79 2.63 12.06 2.96
CA ALA A 79 3.11 10.68 2.88
C ALA A 79 1.96 9.70 2.59
N PHE A 80 0.77 9.97 3.14
CA PHE A 80 -0.45 9.20 2.92
C PHE A 80 -1.60 10.11 2.51
N VAL A 81 -2.53 9.56 1.73
CA VAL A 81 -3.76 10.23 1.35
C VAL A 81 -4.96 9.33 1.62
N SER A 82 -6.12 9.90 1.91
CA SER A 82 -7.36 9.12 1.82
C SER A 82 -7.56 8.60 0.39
N GLN A 83 -8.25 7.47 0.20
CA GLN A 83 -8.50 6.93 -1.15
C GLN A 83 -9.76 7.54 -1.79
N PHE A 84 -10.66 8.09 -0.99
CA PHE A 84 -11.96 8.60 -1.42
C PHE A 84 -12.44 9.76 -0.54
N GLN A 85 -13.46 10.48 -1.01
CA GLN A 85 -14.14 11.56 -0.27
C GLN A 85 -15.66 11.35 -0.26
N PRO A 86 -16.35 11.64 0.87
CA PRO A 86 -15.78 11.94 2.18
C PRO A 86 -15.05 10.70 2.76
N SER A 87 -13.99 10.93 3.54
CA SER A 87 -13.23 9.88 4.23
C SER A 87 -13.48 9.95 5.74
N ASN A 88 -13.50 8.79 6.38
CA ASN A 88 -13.51 8.67 7.85
C ASN A 88 -12.10 8.59 8.46
N ALA A 89 -11.07 9.07 7.73
CA ALA A 89 -9.70 9.16 8.22
C ALA A 89 -9.32 10.59 8.64
N LYS A 90 -8.58 10.71 9.74
CA LYS A 90 -8.02 12.00 10.22
C LYS A 90 -6.77 11.79 11.07
N LEU A 91 -5.96 12.84 11.19
CA LEU A 91 -4.95 12.92 12.24
C LEU A 91 -5.58 13.36 13.56
N ASN A 92 -5.25 12.68 14.65
CA ASN A 92 -5.71 13.02 15.98
C ASN A 92 -4.73 12.50 17.04
N ASN A 93 -4.30 13.34 17.97
CA ASN A 93 -3.39 12.99 19.06
C ASN A 93 -2.10 12.24 18.63
N GLY A 94 -1.52 12.61 17.48
CA GLY A 94 -0.31 11.97 16.97
C GLY A 94 -0.53 10.63 16.29
N GLU A 95 -1.78 10.29 15.95
CA GLU A 95 -2.17 9.06 15.27
C GLU A 95 -2.95 9.37 13.99
N LEU A 96 -2.77 8.55 12.96
CA LEU A 96 -3.71 8.42 11.86
C LEU A 96 -4.84 7.50 12.30
N GLN A 97 -6.04 8.05 12.38
CA GLN A 97 -7.23 7.38 12.87
C GLN A 97 -8.23 7.15 11.75
N LEU A 98 -8.62 5.89 11.55
CA LEU A 98 -9.61 5.46 10.58
C LEU A 98 -10.84 4.94 11.33
N GLN A 99 -12.00 5.53 11.04
CA GLN A 99 -13.25 5.20 11.73
C GLN A 99 -14.21 4.41 10.83
N LEU A 100 -14.86 3.40 11.40
CA LEU A 100 -16.00 2.72 10.77
C LEU A 100 -17.31 3.26 11.34
N VAL A 101 -18.15 3.81 10.47
CA VAL A 101 -19.39 4.51 10.85
C VAL A 101 -20.62 3.79 10.30
N LYS A 102 -21.62 3.58 11.16
CA LYS A 102 -22.89 2.98 10.77
C LYS A 102 -23.66 3.89 9.81
N GLN A 103 -24.13 3.32 8.72
CA GLN A 103 -24.99 3.97 7.73
C GLN A 103 -26.48 3.70 8.01
N SER A 104 -27.35 4.46 7.34
CA SER A 104 -28.80 4.35 7.51
C SER A 104 -29.38 3.00 7.07
N ASP A 105 -28.72 2.33 6.13
CA ASP A 105 -29.10 0.99 5.64
C ASP A 105 -28.61 -0.15 6.56
N GLY A 106 -27.89 0.18 7.64
CA GLY A 106 -27.36 -0.77 8.61
C GLY A 106 -25.92 -1.24 8.33
N THR A 107 -25.37 -0.93 7.15
CA THR A 107 -23.98 -1.25 6.78
C THR A 107 -22.97 -0.29 7.42
N GLY A 108 -21.70 -0.65 7.40
CA GLY A 108 -20.60 0.21 7.82
C GLY A 108 -19.90 0.90 6.65
N PHE A 109 -19.62 2.19 6.80
CA PHE A 109 -18.75 2.95 5.91
C PHE A 109 -17.45 3.29 6.61
N GLY A 110 -16.35 2.80 6.05
CA GLY A 110 -15.03 2.84 6.65
C GLY A 110 -14.14 3.95 6.12
N ALA A 111 -12.84 3.69 6.13
CA ALA A 111 -11.84 4.51 5.48
C ALA A 111 -10.73 3.63 4.90
N THR A 112 -10.16 4.08 3.78
CA THR A 112 -8.89 3.58 3.26
C THR A 112 -7.96 4.76 3.07
N VAL A 113 -6.72 4.60 3.54
CA VAL A 113 -5.63 5.55 3.32
C VAL A 113 -4.47 4.81 2.66
N ILE A 114 -3.80 5.46 1.73
CA ILE A 114 -2.79 4.85 0.88
C ILE A 114 -1.56 5.77 0.81
N ASN A 115 -0.38 5.18 0.76
CA ASN A 115 0.84 5.95 0.66
C ASN A 115 1.00 6.57 -0.73
N THR A 116 1.73 7.67 -0.81
CA THR A 116 1.90 8.45 -2.06
C THR A 116 3.07 7.98 -2.92
N ARG A 117 3.84 7.00 -2.45
CA ARG A 117 5.01 6.44 -3.15
C ARG A 117 4.88 4.94 -3.33
N ALA A 118 5.07 4.44 -4.54
CA ALA A 118 5.01 3.01 -4.76
C ALA A 118 6.28 2.31 -4.23
N ILE A 119 6.15 1.08 -3.77
CA ILE A 119 7.22 0.23 -3.24
C ILE A 119 7.29 -1.07 -4.04
N GLN A 120 8.49 -1.45 -4.46
CA GLN A 120 8.78 -2.78 -4.98
C GLN A 120 9.91 -3.39 -4.14
N TYR A 121 9.52 -4.32 -3.26
CA TYR A 121 10.38 -4.86 -2.20
C TYR A 121 10.87 -3.83 -1.18
N GLY A 122 11.15 -4.31 0.03
CA GLY A 122 11.65 -3.52 1.14
C GLY A 122 11.22 -4.11 2.46
N THR A 123 11.47 -3.36 3.52
CA THR A 123 10.93 -3.64 4.85
C THR A 123 9.98 -2.51 5.24
N VAL A 124 8.75 -2.87 5.59
CA VAL A 124 7.74 -1.94 6.07
C VAL A 124 7.36 -2.35 7.48
N THR A 125 7.57 -1.46 8.44
CA THR A 125 7.29 -1.67 9.86
C THR A 125 6.32 -0.61 10.34
N THR A 126 5.19 -1.01 10.90
CA THR A 126 4.16 -0.09 11.40
C THR A 126 3.83 -0.35 12.86
N VAL A 127 3.50 0.72 13.58
CA VAL A 127 2.98 0.64 14.95
C VAL A 127 1.52 1.01 14.92
N MET A 128 0.64 0.04 15.11
CA MET A 128 -0.82 0.25 15.03
C MET A 128 -1.60 -0.59 16.04
N ARG A 129 -2.87 -0.23 16.21
CA ARG A 129 -3.91 -1.03 16.85
C ARG A 129 -5.15 -1.06 15.95
N SER A 130 -5.87 -2.17 15.97
CA SER A 130 -7.07 -2.38 15.17
C SER A 130 -8.29 -1.68 15.78
N GLY A 131 -9.31 -1.42 14.95
CA GLY A 131 -10.61 -0.92 15.40
C GLY A 131 -11.62 -2.04 15.71
N CYS A 132 -11.18 -3.30 15.79
CA CYS A 132 -12.01 -4.48 15.63
C CYS A 132 -12.70 -4.93 16.93
N LEU A 133 -13.54 -4.07 17.51
CA LEU A 133 -14.21 -4.34 18.79
C LEU A 133 -15.34 -5.39 18.71
N SER A 134 -15.77 -5.75 17.51
CA SER A 134 -16.85 -6.70 17.23
C SER A 134 -16.51 -7.57 16.01
N GLY A 135 -17.06 -8.79 15.94
CA GLY A 135 -17.19 -9.50 14.67
C GLY A 135 -17.83 -8.62 13.59
N GLY A 136 -17.47 -8.87 12.33
CA GLY A 136 -17.83 -8.05 11.17
C GLY A 136 -16.93 -6.84 10.95
N VAL A 137 -16.22 -6.35 11.97
CA VAL A 137 -15.27 -5.24 11.82
C VAL A 137 -13.91 -5.78 11.46
N VAL A 138 -13.35 -5.26 10.37
CA VAL A 138 -12.02 -5.63 9.90
C VAL A 138 -11.17 -4.38 9.80
N SER A 139 -9.92 -4.47 10.25
CA SER A 139 -8.87 -3.47 9.99
C SER A 139 -7.77 -4.13 9.18
N SER A 140 -7.09 -3.39 8.32
CA SER A 140 -6.03 -3.95 7.48
C SER A 140 -4.80 -3.07 7.39
N PHE A 141 -3.67 -3.73 7.13
CA PHE A 141 -2.41 -3.16 6.68
C PHE A 141 -1.93 -3.97 5.47
N ILE A 142 -2.01 -3.39 4.28
CA ILE A 142 -1.85 -4.12 3.01
C ILE A 142 -0.82 -3.42 2.13
N ILE A 143 0.05 -4.20 1.48
CA ILE A 143 0.86 -3.79 0.32
C ILE A 143 0.21 -4.38 -0.93
N ARG A 144 -0.36 -3.55 -1.80
CA ARG A 144 -1.14 -4.02 -2.97
C ARG A 144 -0.87 -3.24 -4.25
N ASN A 145 -0.80 -3.94 -5.38
CA ASN A 145 -0.96 -3.35 -6.70
C ASN A 145 -2.38 -3.57 -7.19
N ASN A 146 -3.18 -2.51 -7.35
CA ASN A 146 -4.58 -2.65 -7.73
C ASN A 146 -4.81 -3.12 -9.18
N ASN A 147 -3.86 -2.84 -10.07
CA ASN A 147 -3.96 -3.17 -11.49
C ASN A 147 -3.53 -4.61 -11.75
N VAL A 148 -2.44 -5.04 -11.10
CA VAL A 148 -1.89 -6.39 -11.24
C VAL A 148 -2.62 -7.38 -10.33
N GLY A 149 -2.94 -6.96 -9.10
CA GLY A 149 -3.58 -7.82 -8.10
C GLY A 149 -2.61 -8.60 -7.23
N ASP A 150 -1.33 -8.19 -7.19
CA ASP A 150 -0.41 -8.65 -6.15
C ASP A 150 -0.76 -8.00 -4.82
N GLU A 151 -0.71 -8.80 -3.75
CA GLU A 151 -1.12 -8.37 -2.42
C GLU A 151 -0.32 -9.09 -1.35
N ILE A 152 0.04 -8.36 -0.30
CA ILE A 152 0.64 -8.88 0.94
C ILE A 152 -0.03 -8.16 2.10
N ASP A 153 -0.66 -8.90 3.00
CA ASP A 153 -1.54 -8.30 4.00
C ASP A 153 -1.28 -8.75 5.44
N PHE A 154 -1.72 -7.87 6.32
CA PHE A 154 -2.15 -8.14 7.68
C PHE A 154 -3.63 -7.78 7.81
N GLU A 155 -4.47 -8.76 8.19
CA GLU A 155 -5.91 -8.57 8.42
C GLU A 155 -6.24 -8.82 9.90
N PHE A 156 -6.91 -7.85 10.53
CA PHE A 156 -7.41 -7.92 11.90
C PHE A 156 -8.91 -8.15 11.89
N VAL A 157 -9.37 -9.26 12.45
CA VAL A 157 -10.79 -9.63 12.45
C VAL A 157 -11.35 -9.51 13.86
N GLY A 158 -12.43 -8.76 14.07
CA GLY A 158 -12.94 -8.51 15.42
C GLY A 158 -13.56 -9.70 16.14
N ALA A 159 -13.68 -10.84 15.45
CA ALA A 159 -13.94 -12.14 16.06
C ALA A 159 -12.77 -12.65 16.92
N ASP A 160 -11.55 -12.18 16.66
CA ASP A 160 -10.31 -12.60 17.33
C ASP A 160 -9.41 -11.38 17.59
N LYS A 161 -9.43 -10.90 18.84
CA LYS A 161 -8.68 -9.71 19.25
C LYS A 161 -7.24 -10.00 19.68
N SER A 162 -6.81 -11.27 19.64
CA SER A 162 -5.49 -11.66 20.13
C SER A 162 -4.60 -12.22 19.03
N THR A 163 -5.05 -12.26 17.77
CA THR A 163 -4.21 -12.57 16.62
C THR A 163 -4.36 -11.53 15.52
N VAL A 164 -3.42 -11.57 14.58
CA VAL A 164 -3.54 -10.97 13.25
C VAL A 164 -3.39 -12.07 12.22
N GLN A 165 -4.08 -11.95 11.10
CA GLN A 165 -3.96 -12.86 9.97
C GLN A 165 -2.97 -12.30 8.97
N SER A 166 -2.11 -13.15 8.41
CA SER A 166 -1.29 -12.83 7.24
C SER A 166 -1.85 -13.56 6.03
N ASN A 167 -1.80 -12.92 4.88
CA ASN A 167 -2.05 -13.55 3.59
C ASN A 167 -1.26 -12.87 2.47
N TYR A 168 -1.30 -13.49 1.29
CA TYR A 168 -0.77 -12.91 0.07
C TYR A 168 -1.51 -13.46 -1.15
N TYR A 169 -1.63 -12.64 -2.19
CA TYR A 169 -2.21 -13.02 -3.47
C TYR A 169 -1.27 -12.66 -4.62
N TRP A 170 -1.34 -13.44 -5.69
CA TRP A 170 -0.60 -13.21 -6.93
C TRP A 170 -1.59 -12.99 -8.06
N HIS A 171 -1.47 -11.85 -8.74
CA HIS A 171 -2.26 -11.52 -9.93
C HIS A 171 -3.80 -11.70 -9.77
N ASN A 172 -4.39 -11.21 -8.67
CA ASN A 172 -5.82 -11.38 -8.32
C ASN A 172 -6.29 -12.85 -8.20
N GLN A 173 -5.36 -13.81 -8.09
CA GLN A 173 -5.73 -15.20 -7.85
C GLN A 173 -6.00 -15.41 -6.36
N LEU A 174 -7.28 -15.36 -6.01
CA LEU A 174 -7.75 -15.56 -4.64
C LEU A 174 -7.52 -17.01 -4.23
N ASP A 175 -6.75 -17.19 -3.16
CA ASP A 175 -6.52 -18.45 -2.48
C ASP A 175 -6.74 -18.28 -0.97
N TYR A 176 -7.97 -18.56 -0.55
CA TYR A 176 -8.40 -18.41 0.85
C TYR A 176 -7.79 -19.46 1.79
N THR A 177 -7.00 -20.42 1.27
CA THR A 177 -6.36 -21.47 2.09
C THR A 177 -5.00 -21.05 2.64
N LYS A 178 -4.42 -19.96 2.12
CA LYS A 178 -3.08 -19.47 2.47
C LYS A 178 -3.02 -18.59 3.71
N MET A 179 -4.16 -18.29 4.34
CA MET A 179 -4.18 -17.47 5.54
C MET A 179 -3.45 -18.16 6.70
N VAL A 180 -2.59 -17.42 7.39
CA VAL A 180 -1.91 -17.89 8.61
C VAL A 180 -2.07 -16.87 9.72
N LYS A 181 -2.60 -17.31 10.86
CA LYS A 181 -2.69 -16.50 12.09
C LYS A 181 -1.34 -16.36 12.77
N SER A 182 -1.06 -15.19 13.33
CA SER A 182 0.03 -15.01 14.26
C SER A 182 -0.16 -15.84 15.54
N PRO A 183 0.92 -16.07 16.30
CA PRO A 183 0.81 -16.39 17.72
C PRO A 183 -0.04 -15.35 18.45
N GLN A 184 -0.58 -15.75 19.60
CA GLN A 184 -1.37 -14.87 20.45
C GLN A 184 -0.52 -13.67 20.91
N VAL A 185 -1.05 -12.47 20.75
CA VAL A 185 -0.53 -11.21 21.29
C VAL A 185 -1.52 -10.64 22.30
N SER A 186 -1.13 -9.58 23.00
CA SER A 186 -2.10 -8.82 23.79
C SER A 186 -3.18 -8.21 22.89
N ASP A 187 -4.28 -7.78 23.49
CA ASP A 187 -5.44 -7.26 22.78
C ASP A 187 -5.05 -6.23 21.70
N THR A 188 -5.32 -6.55 20.43
CA THR A 188 -4.96 -5.75 19.25
C THR A 188 -5.82 -4.50 19.08
N THR A 189 -6.92 -4.38 19.82
CA THR A 189 -7.83 -3.22 19.81
C THR A 189 -7.45 -2.18 20.86
N THR A 190 -6.80 -2.63 21.94
CA THR A 190 -6.40 -1.78 23.06
C THR A 190 -4.92 -1.39 22.98
N ASN A 191 -4.06 -2.35 22.63
CA ASN A 191 -2.61 -2.18 22.67
C ASN A 191 -2.04 -1.90 21.27
N PHE A 192 -1.05 -1.01 21.23
CA PHE A 192 -0.24 -0.85 20.04
C PHE A 192 0.75 -2.00 19.91
N HIS A 193 0.86 -2.51 18.70
CA HIS A 193 1.77 -3.57 18.32
C HIS A 193 2.58 -3.12 17.11
N THR A 194 3.78 -3.68 17.01
CA THR A 194 4.64 -3.50 15.84
C THR A 194 4.38 -4.64 14.86
N TYR A 195 3.94 -4.32 13.66
CA TYR A 195 3.75 -5.27 12.56
C TYR A 195 4.77 -4.97 11.48
N GLN A 196 5.43 -6.00 10.98
CA GLN A 196 6.46 -5.84 9.97
C GLN A 196 6.25 -6.82 8.82
N ILE A 197 6.39 -6.30 7.61
CA ILE A 197 6.49 -7.07 6.37
C ILE A 197 7.88 -6.81 5.81
N GLN A 198 8.72 -7.84 5.76
CA GLN A 198 9.94 -7.84 4.97
C GLN A 198 9.66 -8.58 3.66
N TRP A 199 9.68 -7.86 2.56
CA TRP A 199 9.40 -8.37 1.22
C TRP A 199 10.63 -8.18 0.34
N THR A 200 11.22 -9.28 -0.11
CA THR A 200 12.40 -9.28 -0.99
C THR A 200 12.08 -10.02 -2.28
N PRO A 201 12.96 -10.03 -3.28
CA PRO A 201 12.76 -10.87 -4.48
C PRO A 201 12.65 -12.38 -4.16
N ASP A 202 13.15 -12.83 -3.01
CA ASP A 202 13.27 -14.24 -2.66
C ASP A 202 12.29 -14.71 -1.58
N GLN A 203 11.80 -13.80 -0.72
CA GLN A 203 10.88 -14.17 0.36
C GLN A 203 10.05 -13.01 0.91
N ILE A 204 8.91 -13.36 1.49
CA ILE A 204 8.11 -12.49 2.36
C ILE A 204 8.19 -13.04 3.77
N VAL A 205 8.48 -12.17 4.74
CA VAL A 205 8.48 -12.47 6.17
C VAL A 205 7.52 -11.53 6.89
N TRP A 206 6.61 -12.12 7.66
CA TRP A 206 5.71 -11.38 8.54
C TRP A 206 6.18 -11.54 9.99
N SER A 207 6.22 -10.42 10.70
CA SER A 207 6.61 -10.37 12.11
C SER A 207 5.64 -9.53 12.93
N VAL A 208 5.44 -9.92 14.19
CA VAL A 208 4.71 -9.14 15.19
C VAL A 208 5.57 -8.95 16.43
N ASN A 209 5.71 -7.70 16.89
CA ASN A 209 6.56 -7.30 18.02
C ASN A 209 8.00 -7.84 17.90
N GLY A 210 8.57 -7.78 16.69
CA GLY A 210 9.93 -8.25 16.39
C GLY A 210 10.07 -9.77 16.21
N ASN A 211 9.01 -10.55 16.42
CA ASN A 211 9.05 -12.01 16.24
C ASN A 211 8.45 -12.40 14.90
N ALA A 212 9.27 -12.96 14.01
CA ALA A 212 8.80 -13.55 12.76
C ALA A 212 7.91 -14.77 13.05
N PHE A 213 6.74 -14.85 12.42
CA PHE A 213 5.83 -15.99 12.56
C PHE A 213 5.48 -16.66 11.24
N ARG A 214 5.79 -16.02 10.11
CA ARG A 214 5.58 -16.59 8.78
C ARG A 214 6.70 -16.19 7.84
N THR A 215 7.17 -17.15 7.05
CA THR A 215 8.04 -16.92 5.90
C THR A 215 7.46 -17.66 4.69
N VAL A 216 7.35 -16.97 3.56
CA VAL A 216 7.01 -17.55 2.26
C VAL A 216 8.21 -17.33 1.35
N LYS A 217 8.88 -18.39 0.94
CA LYS A 217 9.96 -18.29 -0.06
C LYS A 217 9.35 -18.32 -1.45
N ARG A 218 9.86 -17.49 -2.37
CA ARG A 218 9.47 -17.48 -3.77
C ARG A 218 9.60 -18.87 -4.40
N SER A 219 10.67 -19.59 -4.09
CA SER A 219 10.91 -20.97 -4.56
C SER A 219 9.73 -21.91 -4.28
N ASP A 220 9.03 -21.71 -3.16
CA ASP A 220 7.96 -22.58 -2.68
C ASP A 220 6.62 -22.23 -3.34
N THR A 221 6.57 -21.18 -4.15
CA THR A 221 5.36 -20.71 -4.87
C THR A 221 5.32 -21.14 -6.33
N TRP A 222 6.26 -21.99 -6.78
CA TRP A 222 6.27 -22.49 -8.16
C TRP A 222 4.99 -23.27 -8.47
N ASP A 223 4.27 -22.85 -9.50
CA ASP A 223 3.11 -23.55 -10.01
C ASP A 223 3.35 -23.99 -11.45
N SER A 224 3.60 -25.29 -11.61
CA SER A 224 3.84 -25.92 -12.92
C SER A 224 2.68 -25.78 -13.91
N SER A 225 1.44 -25.57 -13.45
CA SER A 225 0.28 -25.43 -14.32
C SER A 225 0.28 -24.11 -15.11
N VAL A 226 0.87 -23.07 -14.52
CA VAL A 226 1.01 -21.74 -15.14
C VAL A 226 2.47 -21.40 -15.47
N ASN A 227 3.40 -22.30 -15.18
CA ASN A 227 4.84 -22.16 -15.40
C ASN A 227 5.39 -20.83 -14.83
N ALA A 228 4.95 -20.48 -13.62
CA ALA A 228 5.30 -19.24 -12.95
C ALA A 228 5.40 -19.43 -11.43
N TYR A 229 6.14 -18.54 -10.78
CA TYR A 229 6.10 -18.39 -9.33
C TYR A 229 4.89 -17.53 -8.97
N LYS A 230 3.96 -18.07 -8.19
CA LYS A 230 2.80 -17.34 -7.65
C LYS A 230 3.24 -16.49 -6.46
N TYR A 231 4.14 -15.55 -6.71
CA TYR A 231 4.79 -14.72 -5.72
C TYR A 231 4.59 -13.24 -6.07
N PRO A 232 4.15 -12.39 -5.13
CA PRO A 232 4.02 -10.95 -5.35
C PRO A 232 5.35 -10.32 -5.76
N ASP A 233 5.43 -9.79 -6.98
CA ASP A 233 6.66 -9.20 -7.52
C ASP A 233 6.46 -7.87 -8.27
N SER A 234 5.23 -7.37 -8.36
CA SER A 234 4.92 -6.06 -8.93
C SER A 234 5.03 -4.91 -7.92
N GLU A 235 5.45 -3.73 -8.40
CA GLU A 235 5.45 -2.50 -7.59
C GLU A 235 4.04 -2.19 -7.05
N ALA A 236 3.93 -1.84 -5.77
CA ALA A 236 2.67 -1.80 -5.03
C ALA A 236 2.59 -0.58 -4.09
N TYR A 237 1.44 -0.37 -3.46
CA TYR A 237 1.22 0.71 -2.50
C TYR A 237 0.85 0.16 -1.13
N ILE A 238 1.32 0.84 -0.08
CA ILE A 238 0.97 0.56 1.31
C ILE A 238 -0.34 1.24 1.64
N SER A 239 -1.26 0.51 2.25
CA SER A 239 -2.55 1.03 2.68
C SER A 239 -2.92 0.56 4.09
N TYR A 240 -3.73 1.38 4.75
CA TYR A 240 -4.46 1.00 5.96
C TYR A 240 -5.95 1.16 5.69
N SER A 241 -6.75 0.25 6.22
CA SER A 241 -8.21 0.38 6.15
C SER A 241 -8.92 -0.07 7.41
N ILE A 242 -10.18 0.35 7.55
CA ILE A 242 -11.17 -0.25 8.43
C ILE A 242 -12.47 -0.40 7.65
N TRP A 243 -13.12 -1.55 7.69
CA TRP A 243 -14.28 -1.85 6.85
C TRP A 243 -15.26 -2.86 7.49
N ASP A 244 -16.46 -2.93 6.93
CA ASP A 244 -17.53 -3.83 7.35
C ASP A 244 -17.51 -5.12 6.52
N GLY A 245 -16.80 -6.13 7.02
CA GLY A 245 -16.82 -7.47 6.45
C GLY A 245 -18.10 -8.24 6.77
N GLY A 246 -18.81 -7.85 7.83
CA GLY A 246 -20.05 -8.48 8.26
C GLY A 246 -21.20 -8.30 7.27
N SER A 247 -21.23 -7.20 6.53
CA SER A 247 -22.17 -6.93 5.44
C SER A 247 -21.69 -7.43 4.07
N GLY A 248 -20.55 -8.12 4.00
CA GLY A 248 -20.01 -8.71 2.78
C GLY A 248 -20.74 -9.97 2.31
N ALA A 249 -20.18 -10.63 1.27
CA ALA A 249 -20.67 -11.93 0.82
C ALA A 249 -20.64 -12.97 1.96
N GLU A 250 -21.44 -14.04 1.86
CA GLU A 250 -21.62 -15.03 2.94
C GLU A 250 -20.29 -15.58 3.51
N GLY A 251 -19.32 -15.87 2.64
CA GLY A 251 -17.98 -16.31 3.04
C GLY A 251 -17.20 -15.23 3.79
N THR A 252 -17.18 -14.00 3.27
CA THR A 252 -16.53 -12.84 3.90
C THR A 252 -17.16 -12.50 5.25
N SER A 253 -18.49 -12.48 5.32
CA SER A 253 -19.23 -12.24 6.56
C SER A 253 -18.92 -13.31 7.60
N SER A 254 -18.94 -14.59 7.20
CA SER A 254 -18.60 -15.71 8.09
C SER A 254 -17.16 -15.62 8.61
N TRP A 255 -16.20 -15.33 7.73
CA TRP A 255 -14.80 -15.11 8.09
C TRP A 255 -14.62 -13.93 9.05
N ALA A 256 -15.32 -12.82 8.81
CA ALA A 256 -15.26 -11.62 9.64
C ALA A 256 -15.90 -11.81 11.03
N GLY A 257 -16.64 -12.91 11.25
CA GLY A 257 -17.36 -13.19 12.50
C GLY A 257 -18.81 -12.72 12.51
N GLY A 258 -19.44 -12.61 11.34
CA GLY A 258 -20.84 -12.23 11.17
C GLY A 258 -21.08 -10.73 11.23
N ALA A 259 -22.34 -10.35 11.49
CA ALA A 259 -22.77 -8.95 11.51
C ALA A 259 -22.13 -8.14 12.65
N ILE A 260 -21.89 -6.86 12.40
CA ILE A 260 -21.36 -5.92 13.40
C ILE A 260 -22.34 -5.70 14.54
N ASN A 261 -21.89 -5.94 15.77
CA ASN A 261 -22.54 -5.42 16.97
C ASN A 261 -22.20 -3.93 17.14
N TRP A 262 -23.03 -3.07 16.57
CA TRP A 262 -22.89 -1.61 16.64
C TRP A 262 -22.95 -1.03 18.07
N GLY A 263 -23.34 -1.83 19.08
CA GLY A 263 -23.28 -1.45 20.49
C GLY A 263 -21.93 -1.74 21.17
N ALA A 264 -20.95 -2.33 20.46
CA ALA A 264 -19.66 -2.74 21.04
C ALA A 264 -18.70 -1.57 21.34
N GLY A 265 -18.97 -0.37 20.83
CA GLY A 265 -18.15 0.83 21.04
C GLY A 265 -17.84 1.55 19.73
N SER A 266 -16.89 2.49 19.79
CA SER A 266 -16.41 3.20 18.60
C SER A 266 -15.31 2.38 17.91
N PHE A 267 -15.54 2.02 16.65
CA PHE A 267 -14.58 1.28 15.83
C PHE A 267 -13.55 2.24 15.22
N LEU A 268 -12.32 2.19 15.74
CA LEU A 268 -11.26 3.13 15.40
C LEU A 268 -9.92 2.40 15.28
N ALA A 269 -9.45 2.21 14.05
CA ALA A 269 -8.08 1.78 13.82
C ALA A 269 -7.15 2.99 13.98
N SER A 270 -6.06 2.82 14.72
CA SER A 270 -5.06 3.87 14.96
C SER A 270 -3.69 3.42 14.50
N VAL A 271 -3.02 4.25 13.71
CA VAL A 271 -1.62 4.05 13.30
C VAL A 271 -0.79 5.18 13.89
N LYS A 272 0.27 4.84 14.63
CA LYS A 272 1.19 5.82 15.24
C LYS A 272 2.32 6.22 14.29
N SER A 273 2.95 5.22 13.69
CA SER A 273 4.10 5.43 12.83
C SER A 273 4.26 4.31 11.82
N ILE A 274 5.00 4.61 10.76
CA ILE A 274 5.47 3.63 9.79
C ILE A 274 6.91 3.96 9.37
N ASP A 275 7.76 2.94 9.37
CA ASP A 275 9.11 2.98 8.85
C ASP A 275 9.17 2.18 7.55
N ILE A 276 9.70 2.79 6.49
CA ILE A 276 9.81 2.22 5.16
C ILE A 276 11.30 2.20 4.78
N ASP A 277 11.84 1.01 4.56
CA ASP A 277 13.20 0.80 4.05
C ASP A 277 13.13 0.11 2.69
N CYS A 278 13.37 0.87 1.62
CA CYS A 278 13.27 0.39 0.25
C CYS A 278 14.38 -0.62 -0.06
N TYR A 279 14.06 -1.69 -0.79
CA TYR A 279 15.05 -2.66 -1.21
C TYR A 279 16.01 -2.08 -2.27
N TYR A 280 15.45 -1.41 -3.28
CA TYR A 280 16.24 -0.73 -4.31
C TYR A 280 16.59 0.69 -3.84
N LYS A 281 17.88 1.03 -3.85
CA LYS A 281 18.39 2.37 -3.54
C LYS A 281 18.42 3.24 -4.81
N GLY A 282 18.20 4.55 -4.66
CA GLY A 282 18.43 5.52 -5.74
C GLY A 282 17.24 5.78 -6.67
N ASN A 283 16.05 5.30 -6.34
CA ASN A 283 14.81 5.63 -7.06
C ASN A 283 14.17 6.94 -6.55
N ASP A 284 14.98 7.90 -6.11
CA ASP A 284 14.54 9.25 -5.72
C ASP A 284 14.06 10.00 -6.98
N THR A 285 12.88 9.66 -7.48
CA THR A 285 12.26 10.46 -8.53
C THR A 285 11.78 11.75 -7.90
N THR A 286 12.37 12.86 -8.35
CA THR A 286 11.75 14.18 -8.23
C THR A 286 10.43 14.15 -8.99
N TYR A 287 9.34 14.06 -8.24
CA TYR A 287 8.01 14.23 -8.80
C TYR A 287 7.87 15.67 -9.31
N VAL A 288 7.50 15.81 -10.59
CA VAL A 288 7.10 17.10 -11.17
C VAL A 288 5.59 17.04 -11.40
N PRO A 289 4.78 17.83 -10.69
CA PRO A 289 3.33 17.85 -10.90
C PRO A 289 3.00 18.21 -12.34
N PRO A 290 2.12 17.47 -13.05
CA PRO A 290 1.72 17.85 -14.39
C PRO A 290 0.72 19.02 -14.34
N ASN A 291 1.18 20.20 -14.78
CA ASN A 291 0.43 21.40 -15.15
C ASN A 291 -0.37 22.15 -14.04
N GLY A 292 0.26 23.18 -13.45
CA GLY A 292 -0.46 24.45 -13.24
C GLY A 292 -0.33 25.22 -11.92
N SER A 293 0.88 25.48 -11.42
CA SER A 293 1.26 26.85 -11.06
C SER A 293 2.77 26.96 -11.05
N SER A 294 3.29 27.77 -11.96
CA SER A 294 4.67 28.21 -11.95
C SER A 294 4.96 28.96 -10.65
N SER A 295 5.66 28.34 -9.71
CA SER A 295 6.61 29.07 -8.89
C SER A 295 7.94 29.01 -9.61
N SER A 296 8.38 30.16 -10.09
CA SER A 296 9.68 30.42 -10.67
C SER A 296 10.79 29.79 -9.80
N SER A 297 11.37 28.68 -10.25
CA SER A 297 12.74 28.35 -9.87
C SER A 297 13.64 29.34 -10.60
N SER A 298 14.05 30.37 -9.87
CA SER A 298 15.23 31.16 -10.18
C SER A 298 16.40 30.20 -10.35
N SER A 299 16.73 29.87 -11.60
CA SER A 299 18.06 29.43 -11.95
C SER A 299 18.99 30.57 -11.63
N SER A 300 19.81 30.41 -10.59
CA SER A 300 21.04 31.17 -10.42
C SER A 300 21.97 30.80 -11.57
N GLY A 301 21.85 31.57 -12.65
CA GLY A 301 22.84 31.71 -13.69
C GLY A 301 23.07 33.20 -13.85
N ASP A 302 24.07 33.71 -13.14
CA ASP A 302 24.73 34.95 -13.52
C ASP A 302 25.23 34.77 -14.94
N ASP A 303 24.68 35.54 -15.88
CA ASP A 303 25.39 36.00 -17.07
C ASP A 303 24.65 37.21 -17.63
N ASP A 304 25.18 38.36 -17.24
CA ASP A 304 24.82 39.69 -17.68
C ASP A 304 25.27 39.85 -19.14
N GLN A 305 24.31 39.93 -20.07
CA GLN A 305 24.57 40.28 -21.46
C GLN A 305 23.73 41.49 -21.85
N SER A 306 24.23 42.67 -21.50
CA SER A 306 23.86 43.93 -22.13
C SER A 306 24.72 44.13 -23.37
N GLY A 307 24.08 44.24 -24.53
CA GLY A 307 24.70 44.72 -25.76
C GLY A 307 24.25 46.14 -26.04
N ASP A 308 25.18 47.10 -26.01
CA ASP A 308 25.27 48.10 -27.08
C ASP A 308 26.69 48.68 -27.18
N LYS A 309 27.09 48.95 -28.43
CA LYS A 309 28.42 49.41 -28.85
C LYS A 309 28.55 50.92 -28.67
N SER A 310 29.73 51.42 -28.26
CA SER A 310 30.60 52.28 -29.09
C SER A 310 31.76 52.93 -28.30
N ASP A 311 32.93 52.88 -28.93
CA ASP A 311 34.02 53.87 -28.99
C ASP A 311 35.05 54.08 -27.85
N ASP A 312 36.29 53.74 -28.26
CA ASP A 312 37.53 54.55 -28.21
C ASP A 312 38.57 54.30 -27.10
N LYS A 313 39.79 53.95 -27.57
CA LYS A 313 41.15 54.09 -26.98
C LYS A 313 41.43 53.37 -25.63
N SER A 314 42.61 52.84 -25.33
CA SER A 314 43.93 52.82 -25.97
C SER A 314 44.86 51.99 -25.10
N ASP A 315 45.91 51.44 -25.73
CA ASP A 315 47.24 51.17 -25.20
C ASP A 315 47.53 49.98 -24.25
N LYS A 316 48.40 49.11 -24.80
CA LYS A 316 49.60 48.46 -24.17
C LYS A 316 49.35 47.37 -23.12
N SER A 317 50.09 46.27 -23.05
CA SER A 317 51.34 45.83 -23.70
C SER A 317 51.66 44.39 -23.27
N ASP A 318 52.38 43.67 -24.14
CA ASP A 318 53.39 42.62 -23.90
C ASP A 318 52.98 41.28 -23.24
N ASN A 319 53.08 40.15 -23.97
CA ASN A 319 54.24 39.22 -24.12
C ASN A 319 54.51 38.43 -22.82
N SER A 320 54.77 37.11 -22.76
CA SER A 320 55.14 36.06 -23.71
C SER A 320 55.19 34.72 -22.92
N GLU A 321 55.06 33.58 -23.64
CA GLU A 321 55.78 32.28 -23.55
C GLU A 321 56.59 31.95 -22.25
N GLU A 322 56.85 30.73 -21.78
CA GLU A 322 56.67 29.30 -22.10
C GLU A 322 57.34 28.56 -20.89
N GLY A 323 57.17 27.24 -20.74
CA GLY A 323 58.28 26.40 -20.23
C GLY A 323 58.10 25.64 -18.90
N SER A 324 57.61 24.40 -19.04
CA SER A 324 58.12 23.11 -18.53
C SER A 324 58.93 22.96 -17.22
N GLN A 325 58.52 21.88 -16.52
CA GLN A 325 59.32 20.76 -15.97
C GLN A 325 59.77 20.70 -14.49
N SER A 326 59.30 19.62 -13.86
CA SER A 326 59.98 18.61 -12.99
C SER A 326 60.61 18.99 -11.65
N GLY A 327 60.34 18.14 -10.65
CA GLY A 327 61.14 18.01 -9.42
C GLY A 327 60.45 17.10 -8.39
N ASP A 328 61.01 15.91 -8.20
CA ASP A 328 60.65 14.85 -7.25
C ASP A 328 61.06 15.14 -5.78
N ASP A 329 60.76 14.14 -4.94
CA ASP A 329 61.27 13.77 -3.60
C ASP A 329 60.53 14.32 -2.37
N ASP A 330 60.39 13.62 -1.24
CA ASP A 330 60.37 12.20 -0.82
C ASP A 330 60.13 12.24 0.73
N SER A 331 59.73 11.10 1.31
CA SER A 331 59.94 10.68 2.72
C SER A 331 59.11 11.36 3.84
N SER A 332 58.76 10.74 4.97
CA SER A 332 58.60 9.36 5.49
C SER A 332 58.24 9.50 6.99
N ASP A 333 57.55 8.48 7.53
CA ASP A 333 57.75 7.84 8.85
C ASP A 333 56.50 7.58 9.74
N ASP A 334 56.22 6.28 9.78
CA ASP A 334 55.85 5.36 10.88
C ASP A 334 55.65 5.87 12.32
N SER A 335 54.67 5.26 13.01
CA SER A 335 54.97 4.19 13.99
C SER A 335 53.74 3.60 14.70
N ALA A 336 53.89 2.31 15.02
CA ALA A 336 52.94 1.35 15.57
C ALA A 336 52.90 1.27 17.11
N ASN A 337 51.85 0.61 17.64
CA ASN A 337 51.87 -0.40 18.73
C ASN A 337 50.42 -0.93 18.91
N GLY A 338 50.04 -2.19 19.16
CA GLY A 338 50.71 -3.45 19.48
C GLY A 338 49.92 -4.23 20.57
N SER A 339 49.51 -5.48 20.26
CA SER A 339 49.15 -6.62 21.16
C SER A 339 47.85 -6.55 22.02
N THR A 340 47.13 -7.64 22.38
CA THR A 340 47.44 -9.09 22.46
C THR A 340 46.15 -9.94 22.60
N THR A 341 46.14 -11.12 21.94
CA THR A 341 45.68 -12.49 22.31
C THR A 341 44.60 -12.76 23.38
N ASN A 342 43.65 -13.65 23.04
CA ASN A 342 43.52 -15.02 23.61
C ASN A 342 42.56 -15.86 22.76
N GLY A 343 42.95 -17.10 22.45
CA GLY A 343 42.07 -18.15 21.94
C GLY A 343 41.72 -19.14 23.04
N GLU A 344 40.75 -20.02 22.78
CA GLU A 344 40.72 -21.42 23.21
C GLU A 344 39.56 -22.18 22.54
N ASP A 345 39.89 -23.41 22.15
CA ASP A 345 39.11 -24.47 21.50
C ASP A 345 37.92 -24.99 22.34
N SER A 346 36.94 -25.63 21.69
CA SER A 346 36.71 -27.09 21.87
C SER A 346 35.52 -27.65 21.07
N ASP A 347 35.74 -28.90 20.69
CA ASP A 347 35.06 -29.81 19.77
C ASP A 347 33.69 -30.40 20.21
N SER A 348 33.13 -31.15 19.24
CA SER A 348 32.30 -32.37 19.31
C SER A 348 30.76 -32.16 19.35
N ALA A 349 29.95 -32.66 18.41
CA ALA A 349 29.80 -33.93 17.66
C ALA A 349 28.78 -34.90 18.27
N ASP A 350 28.04 -35.54 17.35
CA ASP A 350 27.16 -36.72 17.45
C ASP A 350 25.74 -36.53 18.03
N ALA A 351 24.71 -37.32 17.69
CA ALA A 351 24.24 -38.09 16.52
C ALA A 351 23.05 -38.93 17.06
N ASP A 352 22.14 -39.33 16.16
CA ASP A 352 21.17 -40.44 16.29
C ASP A 352 20.01 -40.31 17.31
N SER A 353 18.86 -41.00 17.19
CA SER A 353 18.09 -41.66 16.12
C SER A 353 16.91 -42.39 16.82
N GLU A 354 15.81 -42.59 16.10
CA GLU A 354 14.78 -43.66 16.24
C GLU A 354 13.67 -43.59 17.31
N GLY A 355 12.45 -43.96 16.87
CA GLY A 355 11.59 -44.86 17.66
C GLY A 355 10.10 -44.54 17.85
N LEU A 356 9.28 -44.76 16.80
CA LEU A 356 7.98 -45.49 16.76
C LEU A 356 6.98 -45.43 17.96
N SER A 357 5.69 -45.16 17.65
CA SER A 357 4.60 -46.14 17.85
C SER A 357 3.26 -45.70 17.22
N SER A 358 2.65 -46.63 16.50
CA SER A 358 1.32 -46.68 15.88
C SER A 358 0.26 -47.34 16.77
N VAL A 359 -1.02 -46.95 16.64
CA VAL A 359 -2.28 -47.75 16.62
C VAL A 359 -3.46 -46.77 16.47
N ASP A 360 -4.32 -46.74 15.44
CA ASP A 360 -5.32 -47.67 14.83
C ASP A 360 -6.72 -47.75 15.49
N GLU A 361 -7.71 -47.97 14.60
CA GLU A 361 -9.16 -48.29 14.73
C GLU A 361 -10.19 -47.13 14.68
N GLN A 362 -10.91 -46.98 13.54
CA GLN A 362 -12.21 -47.59 13.10
C GLN A 362 -13.45 -46.86 13.71
N SER A 363 -14.59 -46.58 13.03
CA SER A 363 -15.34 -47.27 11.96
C SER A 363 -16.58 -46.45 11.53
N GLY A 364 -17.02 -46.60 10.26
CA GLY A 364 -18.42 -46.66 9.76
C GLY A 364 -19.27 -45.38 9.66
N ASP A 365 -20.30 -45.23 8.82
CA ASP A 365 -20.79 -45.93 7.62
C ASP A 365 -21.98 -45.09 7.05
N GLU A 366 -22.30 -45.25 5.75
CA GLU A 366 -23.59 -44.97 5.04
C GLU A 366 -24.23 -43.54 5.04
N SER A 367 -25.05 -43.08 4.08
CA SER A 367 -25.48 -43.47 2.72
C SER A 367 -26.43 -42.38 2.16
N SER A 368 -26.35 -42.18 0.84
CA SER A 368 -27.33 -41.69 -0.16
C SER A 368 -28.54 -40.79 0.18
N GLY A 369 -28.71 -39.74 -0.64
CA GLY A 369 -29.84 -39.63 -1.59
C GLY A 369 -31.05 -38.77 -1.20
N GLY A 370 -31.46 -37.86 -2.11
CA GLY A 370 -32.84 -37.36 -2.14
C GLY A 370 -33.04 -35.91 -2.57
N ARG A 371 -33.14 -35.67 -3.88
CA ARG A 371 -33.62 -34.43 -4.49
C ARG A 371 -35.16 -34.44 -4.53
N SER A 372 -35.80 -33.35 -4.12
CA SER A 372 -37.21 -33.10 -4.44
C SER A 372 -37.47 -31.60 -4.60
N THR A 373 -38.02 -31.28 -5.77
CA THR A 373 -38.50 -29.99 -6.27
C THR A 373 -39.89 -29.64 -5.74
N SER A 374 -40.16 -28.35 -5.55
CA SER A 374 -41.52 -27.80 -5.64
C SER A 374 -41.51 -26.44 -6.34
N LYS A 375 -42.25 -26.39 -7.46
CA LYS A 375 -42.63 -25.20 -8.24
C LYS A 375 -43.84 -24.52 -7.59
N GLU A 376 -43.93 -23.20 -7.72
CA GLU A 376 -45.13 -22.39 -8.08
C GLU A 376 -44.67 -20.91 -8.10
N LYS A 377 -44.61 -20.15 -9.21
CA LYS A 377 -45.54 -19.68 -10.26
C LYS A 377 -46.28 -18.36 -9.91
N SER A 378 -45.89 -17.33 -10.68
CA SER A 378 -46.63 -16.16 -11.19
C SER A 378 -47.17 -15.07 -10.24
N SER A 379 -46.78 -13.81 -10.51
CA SER A 379 -47.63 -12.87 -11.27
C SER A 379 -46.90 -11.56 -11.59
N GLU A 380 -46.91 -11.17 -12.87
CA GLU A 380 -46.64 -9.79 -13.31
C GLU A 380 -47.84 -8.89 -13.00
N SER A 381 -47.60 -7.64 -12.60
CA SER A 381 -48.52 -6.54 -12.92
C SER A 381 -47.75 -5.23 -13.12
N SER A 382 -47.90 -4.68 -14.31
CA SER A 382 -47.49 -3.36 -14.77
C SER A 382 -48.21 -2.21 -14.05
N GLY A 383 -47.49 -1.13 -13.75
CA GLY A 383 -48.08 0.15 -13.34
C GLY A 383 -47.06 1.28 -13.44
N ALA A 384 -47.13 2.06 -14.53
CA ALA A 384 -46.34 3.26 -14.76
C ALA A 384 -46.78 4.42 -13.84
N GLY A 385 -45.84 5.25 -13.38
CA GLY A 385 -46.20 6.51 -12.74
C GLY A 385 -45.09 7.27 -12.01
N SER A 386 -44.53 8.25 -12.73
CA SER A 386 -43.92 9.50 -12.24
C SER A 386 -42.48 9.49 -11.71
N VAL A 387 -41.63 10.08 -12.56
CA VAL A 387 -40.23 10.43 -12.35
C VAL A 387 -40.18 11.71 -11.51
N ILE A 388 -39.57 11.65 -10.33
CA ILE A 388 -39.02 12.82 -9.64
C ILE A 388 -37.51 12.57 -9.56
N ALA A 389 -36.76 13.23 -10.44
CA ALA A 389 -35.31 13.19 -10.46
C ALA A 389 -34.76 13.91 -9.23
N SER A 390 -34.28 13.16 -8.24
CA SER A 390 -33.29 13.67 -7.28
C SER A 390 -31.92 13.17 -7.71
N PHE A 391 -31.07 14.10 -8.14
CA PHE A 391 -29.66 13.89 -8.37
C PHE A 391 -28.97 13.71 -7.02
N GLY A 392 -28.73 12.45 -6.64
CA GLY A 392 -27.94 12.11 -5.45
C GLY A 392 -27.95 10.60 -5.23
N ALA A 393 -26.78 10.03 -4.98
CA ALA A 393 -26.54 8.62 -4.63
C ALA A 393 -26.41 7.59 -5.77
N VAL A 394 -25.43 7.75 -6.67
CA VAL A 394 -24.90 6.62 -7.48
C VAL A 394 -23.38 6.42 -7.32
N PHE A 395 -22.68 7.22 -6.50
CA PHE A 395 -21.21 7.14 -6.41
C PHE A 395 -20.65 6.25 -5.28
N THR A 396 -21.49 5.60 -4.47
CA THR A 396 -21.03 4.93 -3.23
C THR A 396 -20.99 3.40 -3.25
N ALA A 397 -21.33 2.73 -4.37
CA ALA A 397 -21.48 1.26 -4.36
C ALA A 397 -20.50 0.47 -5.26
N LEU A 398 -19.58 1.12 -5.99
CA LEU A 398 -18.76 0.42 -7.00
C LEU A 398 -17.26 0.29 -6.67
N ILE A 399 -16.76 0.94 -5.60
CA ILE A 399 -15.35 0.81 -5.20
C ILE A 399 -15.16 -0.26 -4.10
N GLY A 400 -16.21 -0.61 -3.35
CA GLY A 400 -16.12 -1.57 -2.24
C GLY A 400 -16.24 -3.06 -2.63
N ALA A 401 -16.56 -3.38 -3.89
CA ALA A 401 -16.88 -4.76 -4.30
C ALA A 401 -15.89 -5.39 -5.30
N TYR A 402 -14.85 -4.67 -5.73
CA TYR A 402 -13.75 -5.21 -6.54
C TYR A 402 -12.46 -5.43 -5.73
N LEU A 403 -12.54 -5.34 -4.40
CA LEU A 403 -11.41 -5.44 -3.48
C LEU A 403 -11.52 -6.58 -2.45
N PHE A 404 -12.42 -7.56 -2.62
CA PHE A 404 -12.48 -8.75 -1.77
C PHE A 404 -12.90 -10.01 -2.53
#